data_AF-A0AAQ4DNH8-F1
#
_entry.id   AF-A0AAQ4DNH8-F1
#
_cell.length_a   1.000
_cell.length_b   1.000
_cell.length_c   1.000
_cell.angle_alpha   90.00
_cell.angle_beta   90.00
_cell.angle_gamma   90.00
#
_symmetry.space_group_name_H-M   'P 1'
#
loop_
_entity.id
_entity.type
_entity.pdbx_description
1 polymer ?
#
loop_
_entity_poly.entity_id
_entity_poly.type
_entity_poly.pdbx_seq_one_letter_code
_entity_poly.pdbx_strand_id
1 'polypeptide(L)'
;LHQRYDESQSSTYSRNGTRVRLGYGSGPVQGEMSVDVVSIGQHPVRAQTFVQVDNNRDRAFAAAQFDGILGLAYPAYSVAGITPVFDNMVAQSVVSRPVFSVFLTRGGSSGDGGEVYFGGIDDDHYSGELFYAPVSKKGYWQLSADSITIGGSELCSGGCQVMVDTGCSTITGPSADVKRLLELLGATRYSTDLSQVDCRNASSLPELVITVGGKSLVLEPNDYIMKVKRGDELSCVVYIKGYDFNGSRGPLWNLGDPFLGRYFTVFDREKDRVGFADAH
;
A
#
# COMPACT_ATOMS: atom_id res chain seq x y z
N LEU A 1 -14.99 4.92 -17.93
CA LEU A 1 -15.13 6.39 -17.82
C LEU A 1 -15.26 6.68 -16.34
N HIS A 2 -14.42 7.55 -15.77
CA HIS A 2 -14.41 7.84 -14.34
C HIS A 2 -15.51 8.82 -13.93
N GLN A 3 -15.96 8.72 -12.69
CA GLN A 3 -16.82 9.73 -12.07
C GLN A 3 -16.04 11.02 -11.85
N ARG A 4 -16.73 12.16 -11.91
CA ARG A 4 -16.14 13.48 -11.75
C ARG A 4 -16.90 14.27 -10.71
N TYR A 5 -16.16 14.94 -9.83
CA TYR A 5 -16.71 15.88 -8.88
C TYR A 5 -17.16 17.15 -9.61
N ASP A 6 -18.38 17.62 -9.30
CA ASP A 6 -18.96 18.86 -9.82
C ASP A 6 -19.26 19.79 -8.64
N GLU A 7 -18.38 20.78 -8.43
CA GLU A 7 -18.49 21.74 -7.35
C GLU A 7 -19.77 22.59 -7.40
N SER A 8 -20.38 22.76 -8.58
CA SER A 8 -21.61 23.55 -8.74
C SER A 8 -22.84 22.87 -8.12
N GLN A 9 -22.76 21.55 -7.89
CA GLN A 9 -23.83 20.75 -7.29
C GLN A 9 -23.68 20.60 -5.77
N SER A 10 -22.57 21.08 -5.19
CA SER A 10 -22.32 20.95 -3.75
C SER A 10 -22.67 22.24 -3.02
N SER A 11 -23.65 22.16 -2.11
CA SER A 11 -24.02 23.28 -1.23
C SER A 11 -23.01 23.52 -0.10
N THR A 12 -22.11 22.57 0.16
CA THR A 12 -21.07 22.65 1.20
C THR A 12 -19.69 22.96 0.66
N TYR A 13 -19.56 23.04 -0.66
CA TYR A 13 -18.32 23.41 -1.32
C TYR A 13 -17.84 24.80 -0.90
N SER A 14 -16.53 24.87 -0.67
CA SER A 14 -15.81 26.12 -0.49
C SER A 14 -14.55 26.12 -1.36
N ARG A 15 -14.38 27.22 -2.12
CA ARG A 15 -13.26 27.37 -3.04
C ARG A 15 -11.96 27.60 -2.27
N ASN A 16 -10.94 26.79 -2.56
CA ASN A 16 -9.55 27.06 -2.18
C ASN A 16 -8.77 27.65 -3.36
N GLY A 17 -8.78 26.98 -4.51
CA GLY A 17 -8.23 27.52 -5.75
C GLY A 17 -6.72 27.37 -5.94
N THR A 18 -5.99 26.85 -4.97
CA THR A 18 -4.53 26.64 -5.07
C THR A 18 -4.24 25.50 -6.02
N ARG A 19 -3.41 25.74 -7.05
CA ARG A 19 -2.97 24.68 -7.97
C ARG A 19 -1.80 23.88 -7.43
N VAL A 20 -1.85 22.56 -7.60
CA VAL A 20 -0.80 21.64 -7.16
C VAL A 20 -0.44 20.61 -8.23
N ARG A 21 0.77 20.08 -8.08
CA ARG A 21 1.30 18.97 -8.88
C ARG A 21 1.78 17.86 -7.94
N LEU A 22 1.20 16.68 -8.09
CA LEU A 22 1.54 15.48 -7.35
C LEU A 22 2.40 14.59 -8.25
N GLY A 23 3.45 13.97 -7.70
CA GLY A 23 4.29 13.02 -8.43
C GLY A 23 3.95 11.58 -8.04
N TYR A 24 3.56 10.76 -9.00
CA TYR A 24 3.43 9.30 -8.84
C TYR A 24 4.49 8.58 -9.67
N GLY A 25 4.70 7.29 -9.39
CA GLY A 25 5.60 6.45 -10.18
C GLY A 25 5.18 6.33 -11.66
N SER A 26 3.87 6.40 -11.95
CA SER A 26 3.34 6.38 -13.31
C SER A 26 3.49 7.71 -14.07
N GLY A 27 3.56 8.82 -13.32
CA GLY A 27 3.53 10.15 -13.89
C GLY A 27 2.96 11.19 -12.92
N PRO A 28 3.13 12.48 -13.21
CA PRO A 28 2.59 13.53 -12.37
C PRO A 28 1.11 13.78 -12.66
N VAL A 29 0.36 14.07 -11.60
CA VAL A 29 -1.04 14.54 -11.66
C VAL A 29 -1.08 16.01 -11.27
N GLN A 30 -1.92 16.79 -11.92
CA GLN A 30 -2.12 18.22 -11.63
C GLN A 30 -3.58 18.48 -11.32
N GLY A 31 -3.84 19.48 -10.49
CA GLY A 31 -5.19 19.84 -10.12
C GLY A 31 -5.29 21.09 -9.28
N GLU A 32 -6.51 21.43 -8.91
CA GLU A 32 -6.86 22.56 -8.05
C GLU A 32 -7.37 22.06 -6.70
N MET A 33 -6.93 22.68 -5.62
CA MET A 33 -7.43 22.39 -4.29
C MET A 33 -8.86 22.89 -4.11
N SER A 34 -9.64 22.10 -3.39
CA SER A 34 -11.03 22.41 -3.05
C SER A 34 -11.34 21.92 -1.64
N VAL A 35 -12.32 22.55 -1.01
CA VAL A 35 -12.77 22.18 0.33
C VAL A 35 -14.23 21.77 0.25
N ASP A 36 -14.55 20.61 0.79
CA ASP A 36 -15.95 20.17 0.90
C ASP A 36 -16.09 19.17 2.07
N VAL A 37 -17.29 18.62 2.23
CA VAL A 37 -17.57 17.46 3.08
C VAL A 37 -17.20 16.18 2.31
N VAL A 38 -16.31 15.37 2.88
CA VAL A 38 -16.02 14.02 2.38
C VAL A 38 -16.69 13.01 3.30
N SER A 39 -17.53 12.14 2.75
CA SER A 39 -18.20 11.09 3.53
C SER A 39 -17.62 9.72 3.23
N ILE A 40 -17.22 8.98 4.26
CA ILE A 40 -16.88 7.55 4.17
C ILE A 40 -18.04 6.79 4.82
N GLY A 41 -18.82 6.06 4.01
CA GLY A 41 -20.10 5.51 4.48
C GLY A 41 -21.05 6.61 4.95
N GLN A 42 -21.58 6.48 6.17
CA GLN A 42 -22.46 7.47 6.80
C GLN A 42 -21.71 8.50 7.68
N HIS A 43 -20.39 8.59 7.55
CA HIS A 43 -19.53 9.38 8.43
C HIS A 43 -18.96 10.62 7.70
N PRO A 44 -19.58 11.81 7.88
CA PRO A 44 -19.13 13.02 7.21
C PRO A 44 -17.89 13.62 7.90
N VAL A 45 -16.86 13.88 7.10
CA VAL A 45 -15.65 14.64 7.48
C VAL A 45 -15.77 16.03 6.87
N ARG A 46 -15.97 17.04 7.72
CA ARG A 46 -16.24 18.41 7.27
C ARG A 46 -14.95 19.15 6.94
N ALA A 47 -15.06 20.14 6.04
CA ALA A 47 -13.96 21.02 5.67
C ALA A 47 -12.68 20.27 5.24
N GLN A 48 -12.86 19.16 4.52
CA GLN A 48 -11.75 18.39 3.99
C GLN A 48 -11.21 19.07 2.73
N THR A 49 -9.94 19.45 2.74
CA THR A 49 -9.24 19.88 1.52
C THR A 49 -8.85 18.67 0.68
N PHE A 50 -9.20 18.64 -0.60
CA PHE A 50 -8.78 17.62 -1.56
C PHE A 50 -8.40 18.28 -2.89
N VAL A 51 -7.88 17.49 -3.83
CA VAL A 51 -7.45 17.98 -5.15
C VAL A 51 -8.44 17.52 -6.21
N GLN A 52 -9.10 18.48 -6.87
CA GLN A 52 -9.80 18.26 -8.12
C GLN A 52 -8.77 18.12 -9.24
N VAL A 53 -8.63 16.91 -9.77
CA VAL A 53 -7.62 16.60 -10.78
C VAL A 53 -8.06 17.14 -12.15
N ASP A 54 -7.19 17.93 -12.79
CA ASP A 54 -7.35 18.34 -14.19
C ASP A 54 -7.43 17.08 -15.07
N ASN A 55 -8.16 17.11 -16.19
CA ASN A 55 -8.37 15.94 -17.07
C ASN A 55 -7.08 15.13 -17.30
N ASN A 56 -6.91 14.06 -16.51
CA ASN A 56 -5.65 13.36 -16.39
C ASN A 56 -5.46 12.47 -17.61
N ARG A 57 -4.38 12.68 -18.35
CA ARG A 57 -4.06 11.91 -19.57
C ARG A 57 -3.11 10.75 -19.31
N ASP A 58 -2.74 10.50 -18.04
CA ASP A 58 -1.90 9.36 -17.69
C ASP A 58 -2.66 8.04 -17.93
N ARG A 59 -2.02 7.16 -18.71
CA ARG A 59 -2.57 5.86 -19.11
C ARG A 59 -2.82 4.95 -17.91
N ALA A 60 -2.02 5.05 -16.85
CA ALA A 60 -2.20 4.24 -15.65
C ALA A 60 -3.54 4.54 -14.98
N PHE A 61 -3.90 5.82 -14.85
CA PHE A 61 -5.20 6.22 -14.30
C PHE A 61 -6.34 5.94 -15.27
N ALA A 62 -6.15 6.11 -16.58
CA ALA A 62 -7.19 5.81 -17.56
C ALA A 62 -7.59 4.31 -17.62
N ALA A 63 -6.68 3.41 -17.25
CA ALA A 63 -6.93 1.97 -17.16
C ALA A 63 -7.38 1.52 -15.76
N ALA A 64 -7.37 2.41 -14.77
CA ALA A 64 -7.78 2.08 -13.42
C ALA A 64 -9.29 1.82 -13.34
N GLN A 65 -9.69 0.94 -12.42
CA GLN A 65 -11.10 0.74 -12.10
C GLN A 65 -11.60 1.72 -11.03
N PHE A 66 -10.70 2.38 -10.31
CA PHE A 66 -11.00 3.40 -9.30
C PHE A 66 -10.98 4.82 -9.89
N ASP A 67 -11.73 5.74 -9.26
CA ASP A 67 -11.83 7.14 -9.71
C ASP A 67 -10.76 8.07 -9.09
N GLY A 68 -10.23 7.73 -7.92
CA GLY A 68 -9.28 8.56 -7.19
C GLY A 68 -8.54 7.81 -6.09
N ILE A 69 -7.73 8.56 -5.33
CA ILE A 69 -6.89 8.03 -4.24
C ILE A 69 -7.21 8.81 -2.96
N LEU A 70 -7.44 8.09 -1.87
CA LEU A 70 -7.55 8.64 -0.52
C LEU A 70 -6.28 8.29 0.26
N GLY A 71 -5.43 9.29 0.51
CA GLY A 71 -4.17 9.10 1.23
C GLY A 71 -4.37 8.94 2.74
N LEU A 72 -3.85 7.86 3.31
CA LEU A 72 -3.96 7.51 4.75
C LEU A 72 -2.62 7.58 5.51
N ALA A 73 -1.59 8.15 4.89
CA ALA A 73 -0.28 8.36 5.48
C ALA A 73 -0.25 9.60 6.40
N TYR A 74 0.89 9.87 7.03
CA TYR A 74 1.07 11.02 7.90
C TYR A 74 1.06 12.35 7.13
N PRO A 75 0.69 13.48 7.77
CA PRO A 75 0.67 14.80 7.12
C PRO A 75 2.02 15.27 6.55
N ALA A 76 3.14 14.76 7.06
CA ALA A 76 4.48 15.23 6.71
C ALA A 76 4.83 15.16 5.22
N TYR A 77 4.20 14.26 4.46
CA TYR A 77 4.37 14.13 3.00
C TYR A 77 3.14 14.58 2.21
N SER A 78 2.16 15.18 2.86
CA SER A 78 0.99 15.72 2.19
C SER A 78 1.37 16.92 1.34
N VAL A 79 0.93 16.92 0.08
CA VAL A 79 1.21 18.01 -0.86
C VAL A 79 0.60 19.30 -0.33
N ALA A 80 1.43 20.34 -0.27
CA ALA A 80 1.11 21.65 0.29
C ALA A 80 0.54 21.64 1.72
N GLY A 81 0.86 20.62 2.51
CA GLY A 81 0.46 20.55 3.92
C GLY A 81 -1.03 20.31 4.14
N ILE A 82 -1.76 19.75 3.16
CA ILE A 82 -3.16 19.36 3.34
C ILE A 82 -3.27 18.40 4.53
N THR A 83 -4.20 18.66 5.45
CA THR A 83 -4.53 17.70 6.51
C THR A 83 -5.23 16.48 5.91
N PRO A 84 -4.69 15.25 6.07
CA PRO A 84 -5.31 14.04 5.53
C PRO A 84 -6.70 13.77 6.12
N VAL A 85 -7.50 12.96 5.41
CA VAL A 85 -8.87 12.62 5.81
C VAL A 85 -8.90 11.97 7.19
N PHE A 86 -8.00 11.02 7.45
CA PHE A 86 -7.98 10.32 8.73
C PHE A 86 -7.61 11.25 9.91
N ASP A 87 -6.70 12.20 9.70
CA ASP A 87 -6.38 13.24 10.69
C ASP A 87 -7.61 14.09 11.02
N ASN A 88 -8.38 14.49 10.01
CA ASN A 88 -9.63 15.21 10.22
C ASN A 88 -10.70 14.34 10.88
N MET A 89 -10.80 13.05 10.54
CA MET A 89 -11.71 12.12 11.22
C MET A 89 -11.42 12.06 12.72
N VAL A 90 -10.15 11.95 13.10
CA VAL A 90 -9.72 11.93 14.51
C VAL A 90 -10.02 13.28 15.18
N ALA A 91 -9.61 14.40 14.57
CA ALA A 91 -9.81 15.73 15.13
C ALA A 91 -11.29 16.09 15.33
N GLN A 92 -12.16 15.60 14.45
CA GLN A 92 -13.61 15.84 14.49
C GLN A 92 -14.37 14.76 15.28
N SER A 93 -13.68 13.80 15.91
CA SER A 93 -14.28 12.67 16.63
C SER A 93 -15.28 11.86 15.78
N VAL A 94 -14.99 11.75 14.47
CA VAL A 94 -15.76 10.92 13.52
C VAL A 94 -15.48 9.44 13.76
N VAL A 95 -14.27 9.11 14.20
CA VAL A 95 -13.85 7.77 14.60
C VAL A 95 -13.73 7.68 16.11
N SER A 96 -14.06 6.51 16.68
CA SER A 96 -14.00 6.26 18.13
C SER A 96 -12.56 6.13 18.65
N ARG A 97 -11.63 5.68 17.80
CA ARG A 97 -10.20 5.51 18.14
C ARG A 97 -9.31 6.03 17.00
N PRO A 98 -8.07 6.48 17.27
CA PRO A 98 -7.13 6.93 16.24
C PRO A 98 -6.44 5.76 15.55
N VAL A 99 -7.19 4.74 15.15
CA VAL A 99 -6.69 3.55 14.46
C VAL A 99 -7.54 3.28 13.22
N PHE A 100 -6.94 2.67 12.21
CA PHE A 100 -7.70 1.99 11.16
C PHE A 100 -7.04 0.65 10.84
N SER A 101 -7.83 -0.33 10.44
CA SER A 101 -7.32 -1.65 10.04
C SER A 101 -7.69 -1.98 8.60
N VAL A 102 -6.88 -2.85 7.99
CA VAL A 102 -7.02 -3.26 6.61
C VAL A 102 -6.93 -4.77 6.51
N PHE A 103 -7.93 -5.36 5.88
CA PHE A 103 -8.00 -6.75 5.47
C PHE A 103 -8.10 -6.78 3.94
N LEU A 104 -7.23 -7.53 3.26
CA LEU A 104 -7.31 -7.73 1.81
C LEU A 104 -7.43 -9.23 1.53
N THR A 105 -8.44 -9.61 0.75
CA THR A 105 -8.59 -11.01 0.34
C THR A 105 -7.59 -11.40 -0.74
N ARG A 106 -7.09 -12.63 -0.69
CA ARG A 106 -6.21 -13.19 -1.74
C ARG A 106 -7.03 -13.90 -2.82
N GLY A 107 -6.58 -13.80 -4.09
CA GLY A 107 -6.99 -14.72 -5.17
C GLY A 107 -8.35 -14.46 -5.82
N GLY A 108 -8.82 -13.21 -5.84
CA GLY A 108 -10.20 -12.85 -6.20
C GLY A 108 -10.79 -13.45 -7.49
N SER A 109 -12.09 -13.78 -7.40
CA SER A 109 -13.10 -13.58 -8.46
C SER A 109 -14.56 -13.79 -8.00
N SER A 110 -14.82 -14.11 -6.72
CA SER A 110 -16.19 -14.15 -6.20
C SER A 110 -16.22 -13.85 -4.69
N GLY A 111 -16.56 -12.63 -4.30
CA GLY A 111 -16.70 -12.19 -2.89
C GLY A 111 -16.31 -10.73 -2.66
N ASP A 112 -16.40 -10.30 -1.40
CA ASP A 112 -15.88 -9.00 -0.95
C ASP A 112 -14.35 -8.97 -1.07
N GLY A 113 -13.79 -7.93 -1.69
CA GLY A 113 -12.35 -7.85 -2.01
C GLY A 113 -11.46 -7.58 -0.80
N GLY A 114 -12.04 -7.11 0.31
CA GLY A 114 -11.35 -6.72 1.53
C GLY A 114 -12.16 -5.68 2.30
N GLU A 115 -11.63 -5.23 3.43
CA GLU A 115 -12.23 -4.23 4.31
C GLU A 115 -11.19 -3.20 4.77
N VAL A 116 -11.62 -1.94 4.88
CA VAL A 116 -10.92 -0.91 5.67
C VAL A 116 -11.84 -0.44 6.78
N TYR A 117 -11.44 -0.69 8.03
CA TYR A 117 -12.22 -0.29 9.20
C TYR A 117 -11.60 0.94 9.86
N PHE A 118 -12.27 2.09 9.76
CA PHE A 118 -11.87 3.33 10.43
C PHE A 118 -12.39 3.38 11.87
N GLY A 119 -11.49 3.60 12.83
CA GLY A 119 -11.81 3.75 14.25
C GLY A 119 -11.79 2.46 15.05
N GLY A 120 -11.46 1.33 14.43
CA GLY A 120 -11.51 0.03 15.07
C GLY A 120 -10.50 -0.96 14.52
N ILE A 121 -10.63 -2.18 15.02
CA ILE A 121 -9.90 -3.36 14.61
C ILE A 121 -10.99 -4.44 14.51
N ASP A 122 -11.14 -5.06 13.36
CA ASP A 122 -12.07 -6.18 13.20
C ASP A 122 -11.35 -7.49 13.53
N ASP A 123 -11.76 -8.11 14.63
CA ASP A 123 -11.20 -9.36 15.12
C ASP A 123 -11.67 -10.59 14.30
N ASP A 124 -12.66 -10.44 13.43
CA ASP A 124 -13.16 -11.52 12.56
C ASP A 124 -12.25 -11.76 11.34
N HIS A 125 -11.25 -10.90 11.10
CA HIS A 125 -10.38 -10.94 9.92
C HIS A 125 -8.95 -11.42 10.18
N TYR A 126 -8.61 -11.80 11.40
CA TYR A 126 -7.29 -12.34 11.73
C TYR A 126 -7.28 -13.38 12.85
N SER A 127 -6.21 -14.17 12.89
CA SER A 127 -5.96 -15.14 13.95
C SER A 127 -4.71 -14.83 14.76
N GLY A 128 -4.71 -15.29 16.02
CA GLY A 128 -3.59 -15.10 16.95
C GLY A 128 -3.55 -13.69 17.56
N GLU A 129 -2.36 -13.25 17.95
CA GLU A 129 -2.15 -11.95 18.59
C GLU A 129 -1.52 -10.95 17.62
N LEU A 130 -1.95 -9.69 17.69
CA LEU A 130 -1.34 -8.60 16.95
C LEU A 130 0.08 -8.32 17.45
N PHE A 131 1.05 -8.50 16.56
CA PHE A 131 2.41 -8.02 16.77
C PHE A 131 2.53 -6.56 16.32
N TYR A 132 2.97 -5.67 17.21
CA TYR A 132 3.13 -4.25 16.90
C TYR A 132 4.59 -3.84 16.75
N ALA A 133 4.89 -3.13 15.67
CA ALA A 133 6.17 -2.49 15.42
C ALA A 133 6.03 -0.94 15.44
N PRO A 134 6.93 -0.21 16.12
CA PRO A 134 6.86 1.25 16.16
C PRO A 134 7.22 1.86 14.81
N VAL A 135 6.56 2.96 14.46
CA VAL A 135 6.88 3.77 13.28
C VAL A 135 8.24 4.43 13.48
N SER A 136 9.17 4.18 12.57
CA SER A 136 10.54 4.70 12.65
C SER A 136 10.65 6.14 12.15
N LYS A 137 9.83 6.54 11.19
CA LYS A 137 9.79 7.89 10.62
C LYS A 137 8.37 8.27 10.19
N LYS A 138 7.83 9.34 10.80
CA LYS A 138 6.49 9.87 10.50
C LYS A 138 6.48 10.54 9.13
N GLY A 139 5.91 9.84 8.16
CA GLY A 139 5.70 10.30 6.79
C GLY A 139 4.94 9.22 6.05
N TYR A 140 5.64 8.12 5.74
CA TYR A 140 5.00 6.85 5.42
C TYR A 140 4.67 6.08 6.69
N TRP A 141 3.95 4.96 6.56
CA TRP A 141 3.87 3.93 7.59
C TRP A 141 5.16 3.10 7.58
N GLN A 142 6.25 3.76 7.99
CA GLN A 142 7.61 3.25 7.89
C GLN A 142 8.05 2.55 9.17
N LEU A 143 8.69 1.39 9.03
CA LEU A 143 9.22 0.57 10.12
C LEU A 143 10.71 0.27 9.87
N SER A 144 11.43 -0.07 10.92
CA SER A 144 12.78 -0.65 10.82
C SER A 144 12.67 -2.17 10.75
N ALA A 145 13.17 -2.76 9.66
CA ALA A 145 13.38 -4.20 9.57
C ALA A 145 14.80 -4.55 9.99
N ASP A 146 14.92 -5.57 10.82
CA ASP A 146 16.20 -6.12 11.27
C ASP A 146 16.90 -6.85 10.12
N SER A 147 16.12 -7.57 9.30
CA SER A 147 16.61 -8.26 8.11
C SER A 147 15.47 -8.57 7.13
N ILE A 148 15.84 -8.76 5.87
CA ILE A 148 14.98 -9.40 4.85
C ILE A 148 15.79 -10.53 4.24
N THR A 149 15.25 -11.74 4.23
CA THR A 149 15.92 -12.92 3.67
C THR A 149 15.02 -13.68 2.71
N ILE A 150 15.62 -14.32 1.70
CA ILE A 150 14.95 -15.24 0.78
C ILE A 150 15.70 -16.56 0.80
N GLY A 151 15.07 -17.63 1.28
CA GLY A 151 15.72 -18.96 1.41
C GLY A 151 16.98 -18.92 2.28
N GLY A 152 16.96 -18.12 3.35
CA GLY A 152 18.10 -17.89 4.24
C GLY A 152 19.19 -16.96 3.68
N SER A 153 19.09 -16.50 2.43
CA SER A 153 19.99 -15.51 1.86
C SER A 153 19.55 -14.09 2.23
N GLU A 154 20.43 -13.34 2.91
CA GLU A 154 20.14 -11.98 3.34
C GLU A 154 20.18 -10.99 2.17
N LEU A 155 19.10 -10.22 2.01
CA LEU A 155 18.91 -9.17 1.00
C LEU A 155 19.21 -7.79 1.56
N CYS A 156 18.94 -7.58 2.85
CA CYS A 156 19.17 -6.33 3.56
C CYS A 156 19.98 -6.65 4.81
N SER A 157 21.30 -6.47 4.72
CA SER A 157 22.24 -6.82 5.79
C SER A 157 22.48 -5.63 6.72
N GLY A 158 22.37 -5.88 8.04
CA GLY A 158 22.52 -4.84 9.05
C GLY A 158 21.28 -3.95 9.25
N GLY A 159 20.13 -4.38 8.72
CA GLY A 159 18.85 -3.70 8.83
C GLY A 159 18.58 -2.68 7.72
N CYS A 160 17.29 -2.43 7.49
CA CYS A 160 16.80 -1.48 6.49
C CYS A 160 15.46 -0.89 6.91
N GLN A 161 14.94 0.00 6.09
CA GLN A 161 13.61 0.56 6.26
C GLN A 161 12.63 -0.17 5.34
N VAL A 162 11.43 -0.40 5.87
CA VAL A 162 10.28 -0.90 5.12
C VAL A 162 9.12 0.07 5.31
N MET A 163 8.23 0.19 4.33
CA MET A 163 6.94 0.85 4.51
C MET A 163 5.81 -0.09 4.14
N VAL A 164 4.67 0.06 4.79
CA VAL A 164 3.45 -0.69 4.48
C VAL A 164 2.52 0.21 3.67
N ASP A 165 2.17 -0.22 2.46
CA ASP A 165 1.50 0.62 1.47
C ASP A 165 0.36 -0.10 0.76
N THR A 166 -0.87 0.21 1.16
CA THR A 166 -2.11 -0.30 0.54
C THR A 166 -2.32 0.22 -0.89
N GLY A 167 -1.51 1.18 -1.36
CA GLY A 167 -1.55 1.70 -2.72
C GLY A 167 -0.61 0.97 -3.68
N CYS A 168 0.14 -0.05 -3.24
CA CYS A 168 1.12 -0.75 -4.06
C CYS A 168 0.72 -2.21 -4.33
N SER A 169 0.50 -2.54 -5.60
CA SER A 169 0.10 -3.90 -6.00
C SER A 169 1.22 -4.95 -5.97
N THR A 170 2.44 -4.54 -5.63
CA THR A 170 3.63 -5.41 -5.61
C THR A 170 4.47 -5.09 -4.39
N ILE A 171 5.30 -6.04 -3.95
CA ILE A 171 6.43 -5.67 -3.08
C ILE A 171 7.48 -4.99 -3.95
N THR A 172 8.06 -3.89 -3.46
CA THR A 172 9.22 -3.27 -4.11
C THR A 172 10.40 -3.17 -3.16
N GLY A 173 11.61 -3.14 -3.72
CA GLY A 173 12.84 -2.96 -2.96
C GLY A 173 13.96 -2.40 -3.81
N PRO A 174 15.12 -2.08 -3.20
CA PRO A 174 16.29 -1.62 -3.93
C PRO A 174 16.62 -2.55 -5.10
N SER A 175 16.90 -1.99 -6.27
CA SER A 175 17.01 -2.76 -7.51
C SER A 175 18.11 -3.84 -7.44
N ALA A 176 19.20 -3.58 -6.70
CA ALA A 176 20.28 -4.55 -6.50
C ALA A 176 19.82 -5.77 -5.68
N ASP A 177 19.08 -5.54 -4.60
CA ASP A 177 18.60 -6.60 -3.71
C ASP A 177 17.52 -7.44 -4.40
N VAL A 178 16.59 -6.78 -5.11
CA VAL A 178 15.56 -7.48 -5.88
C VAL A 178 16.17 -8.27 -7.04
N LYS A 179 17.20 -7.74 -7.71
CA LYS A 179 17.92 -8.51 -8.74
C LYS A 179 18.50 -9.79 -8.16
N ARG A 180 19.16 -9.72 -7.00
CA ARG A 180 19.70 -10.90 -6.31
C ARG A 180 18.59 -11.87 -5.90
N LEU A 181 17.47 -11.38 -5.37
CA LEU A 181 16.29 -12.19 -5.08
C LEU A 181 15.82 -12.95 -6.33
N LEU A 182 15.65 -12.26 -7.45
CA LEU A 182 15.17 -12.86 -8.69
C LEU A 182 16.14 -13.91 -9.25
N GLU A 183 17.45 -13.70 -9.12
CA GLU A 183 18.48 -14.68 -9.47
C GLU A 183 18.37 -15.94 -8.59
N LEU A 184 18.17 -15.79 -7.28
CA LEU A 184 17.97 -16.92 -6.34
C LEU A 184 16.70 -17.71 -6.63
N LEU A 185 15.66 -17.07 -7.16
CA LEU A 185 14.43 -17.73 -7.59
C LEU A 185 14.55 -18.42 -8.97
N GLY A 186 15.66 -18.22 -9.70
CA GLY A 186 15.77 -18.64 -11.09
C GLY A 186 14.75 -17.95 -12.01
N ALA A 187 14.36 -16.72 -11.65
CA ALA A 187 13.31 -15.99 -12.37
C ALA A 187 13.84 -15.44 -13.71
N THR A 188 12.95 -15.41 -14.69
CA THR A 188 13.18 -14.86 -16.03
C THR A 188 12.24 -13.70 -16.30
N ARG A 189 12.52 -12.91 -17.35
CA ARG A 189 11.70 -11.74 -17.67
C ARG A 189 10.28 -12.15 -18.07
N TYR A 190 9.28 -11.51 -17.48
CA TYR A 190 7.86 -11.61 -17.89
C TYR A 190 7.39 -10.36 -18.64
N SER A 191 7.72 -9.18 -18.10
CA SER A 191 7.38 -7.88 -18.71
C SER A 191 8.54 -6.90 -18.54
N THR A 192 8.29 -5.59 -18.68
CA THR A 192 9.30 -4.56 -18.38
C THR A 192 9.67 -4.55 -16.90
N ASP A 193 8.69 -4.70 -16.01
CA ASP A 193 8.88 -4.48 -14.57
C ASP A 193 8.74 -5.75 -13.72
N LEU A 194 8.27 -6.85 -14.32
CA LEU A 194 7.99 -8.10 -13.61
C LEU A 194 8.72 -9.28 -14.23
N SER A 195 8.98 -10.27 -13.38
CA SER A 195 9.62 -11.53 -13.71
C SER A 195 8.67 -12.70 -13.49
N GLN A 196 9.01 -13.86 -14.02
CA GLN A 196 8.28 -15.12 -13.84
C GLN A 196 9.22 -16.27 -13.54
N VAL A 197 8.67 -17.31 -12.93
CA VAL A 197 9.32 -18.58 -12.60
C VAL A 197 8.62 -19.73 -13.31
N ASP A 198 9.24 -20.90 -13.36
CA ASP A 198 8.58 -22.12 -13.84
C ASP A 198 7.43 -22.50 -12.89
N CYS A 199 6.21 -22.54 -13.41
CA CYS A 199 5.03 -22.90 -12.64
C CYS A 199 5.09 -24.29 -12.00
N ARG A 200 5.90 -25.21 -12.54
CA ARG A 200 6.09 -26.56 -11.97
C ARG A 200 6.82 -26.52 -10.62
N ASN A 201 7.66 -25.51 -10.42
CA ASN A 201 8.48 -25.34 -9.22
C ASN A 201 8.00 -24.19 -8.33
N ALA A 202 6.94 -23.47 -8.73
CA ALA A 202 6.49 -22.26 -8.04
C ALA A 202 6.15 -22.52 -6.56
N SER A 203 5.53 -23.67 -6.23
CA SER A 203 5.18 -24.03 -4.85
C SER A 203 6.36 -24.47 -3.99
N SER A 204 7.53 -24.75 -4.59
CA SER A 204 8.74 -25.18 -3.89
C SER A 204 9.79 -24.08 -3.78
N LEU A 205 9.44 -22.85 -4.14
CA LEU A 205 10.32 -21.70 -3.98
C LEU A 205 10.57 -21.42 -2.48
N PRO A 206 11.66 -20.72 -2.15
CA PRO A 206 11.98 -20.39 -0.77
C PRO A 206 11.06 -19.31 -0.20
N GLU A 207 10.82 -19.33 1.10
CA GLU A 207 10.11 -18.27 1.82
C GLU A 207 10.86 -16.93 1.79
N LEU A 208 10.10 -15.84 1.66
CA LEU A 208 10.59 -14.47 1.90
C LEU A 208 10.26 -14.11 3.35
N VAL A 209 11.28 -13.82 4.15
CA VAL A 209 11.13 -13.52 5.58
C VAL A 209 11.56 -12.09 5.85
N ILE A 210 10.63 -11.28 6.36
CA ILE A 210 10.88 -9.93 6.86
C ILE A 210 10.92 -10.01 8.39
N THR A 211 12.05 -9.67 9.01
CA THR A 211 12.17 -9.64 10.47
C THR A 211 12.06 -8.21 10.97
N VAL A 212 11.10 -7.94 11.86
CA VAL A 212 10.87 -6.62 12.45
C VAL A 212 10.80 -6.78 13.96
N GLY A 213 11.65 -6.08 14.71
CA GLY A 213 11.68 -6.16 16.17
C GLY A 213 11.84 -7.59 16.71
N GLY A 214 12.62 -8.42 16.02
CA GLY A 214 12.83 -9.84 16.33
C GLY A 214 11.67 -10.78 15.95
N LYS A 215 10.54 -10.27 15.44
CA LYS A 215 9.44 -11.10 14.93
C LYS A 215 9.61 -11.34 13.44
N SER A 216 9.57 -12.61 13.03
CA SER A 216 9.57 -13.01 11.62
C SER A 216 8.16 -12.95 11.04
N LEU A 217 8.01 -12.21 9.94
CA LEU A 217 6.84 -12.12 9.09
C LEU A 217 7.18 -12.84 7.78
N VAL A 218 6.57 -14.00 7.57
CA VAL A 218 6.92 -14.98 6.54
C VAL A 218 5.90 -14.93 5.41
N LEU A 219 6.39 -14.75 4.19
CA LEU A 219 5.62 -14.92 2.97
C LEU A 219 6.03 -16.25 2.32
N GLU A 220 5.06 -17.15 2.18
CA GLU A 220 5.19 -18.39 1.44
C GLU A 220 5.28 -18.12 -0.07
N PRO A 221 5.69 -19.09 -0.90
CA PRO A 221 5.72 -18.91 -2.35
C PRO A 221 4.39 -18.44 -2.96
N ASN A 222 3.27 -18.99 -2.49
CA ASN A 222 1.95 -18.56 -2.95
C ASN A 222 1.60 -17.13 -2.52
N ASP A 223 2.38 -16.55 -1.59
CA ASP A 223 2.17 -15.20 -1.13
C ASP A 223 2.67 -14.16 -2.14
N TYR A 224 3.84 -14.40 -2.75
CA TYR A 224 4.50 -13.47 -3.68
C TYR A 224 4.53 -13.96 -5.14
N ILE A 225 4.00 -15.15 -5.44
CA ILE A 225 3.78 -15.65 -6.80
C ILE A 225 2.29 -15.58 -7.18
N MET A 226 1.99 -14.92 -8.30
CA MET A 226 0.65 -14.92 -8.88
C MET A 226 0.60 -15.76 -10.15
N LYS A 227 -0.42 -16.61 -10.25
CA LYS A 227 -0.70 -17.40 -11.46
C LYS A 227 -1.57 -16.58 -12.41
N VAL A 228 -1.02 -16.18 -13.55
CA VAL A 228 -1.70 -15.39 -14.58
C VAL A 228 -1.98 -16.30 -15.77
N LYS A 229 -3.25 -16.48 -16.12
CA LYS A 229 -3.67 -17.25 -17.30
C LYS A 229 -4.00 -16.30 -18.45
N ARG A 230 -3.36 -16.48 -19.61
CA ARG A 230 -3.66 -15.75 -20.85
C ARG A 230 -3.92 -16.76 -21.97
N GLY A 231 -5.19 -16.96 -22.31
CA GLY A 231 -5.58 -18.06 -23.18
C GLY A 231 -5.22 -19.41 -22.52
N ASP A 232 -4.41 -20.21 -23.20
CA ASP A 232 -3.93 -21.50 -22.70
C ASP A 232 -2.58 -21.41 -21.96
N GLU A 233 -1.91 -20.25 -21.99
CA GLU A 233 -0.64 -20.04 -21.33
C GLU A 233 -0.85 -19.70 -19.85
N LEU A 234 -0.16 -20.43 -18.97
CA LEU A 234 -0.10 -20.18 -17.53
C LEU A 234 1.29 -19.63 -17.18
N SER A 235 1.35 -18.39 -16.72
CA SER A 235 2.58 -17.77 -16.22
C SER A 235 2.54 -17.68 -14.69
N CYS A 236 3.64 -17.98 -14.02
CA CYS A 236 3.80 -17.81 -12.58
C CYS A 236 4.68 -16.59 -12.34
N VAL A 237 4.03 -15.45 -12.13
CA VAL A 237 4.64 -14.13 -12.10
C VAL A 237 5.06 -13.81 -10.66
N VAL A 238 6.29 -13.32 -10.49
CA VAL A 238 6.81 -12.84 -9.21
C VAL A 238 6.31 -11.41 -8.99
N TYR A 239 5.50 -11.18 -7.96
CA TYR A 239 4.93 -9.87 -7.62
C TYR A 239 5.87 -9.04 -6.73
N ILE A 240 7.17 -9.11 -7.06
CA ILE A 240 8.25 -8.38 -6.44
C ILE A 240 9.07 -7.71 -7.55
N LYS A 241 9.32 -6.40 -7.43
CA LYS A 241 10.11 -5.65 -8.43
C LYS A 241 11.07 -4.64 -7.84
N GLY A 242 12.14 -4.37 -8.58
CA GLY A 242 13.10 -3.32 -8.22
C GLY A 242 12.48 -1.93 -8.38
N TYR A 243 12.66 -1.08 -7.37
CA TYR A 243 12.31 0.33 -7.44
C TYR A 243 13.19 1.14 -6.48
N ASP A 244 13.99 2.04 -7.04
CA ASP A 244 14.89 2.87 -6.26
C ASP A 244 14.23 4.20 -5.88
N PHE A 245 13.88 4.33 -4.60
CA PHE A 245 13.39 5.60 -4.04
C PHE A 245 14.51 6.64 -3.99
N ASN A 246 14.30 7.79 -4.64
CA ASN A 246 15.30 8.85 -4.73
C ASN A 246 15.40 9.70 -3.45
N GLY A 247 16.60 10.21 -3.18
CA GLY A 247 16.86 11.23 -2.16
C GLY A 247 16.62 10.75 -0.73
N SER A 248 16.03 11.59 0.11
CA SER A 248 15.78 11.32 1.54
C SER A 248 14.68 10.28 1.83
N ARG A 249 14.15 9.64 0.78
CA ARG A 249 13.09 8.62 0.86
C ARG A 249 13.61 7.18 0.80
N GLY A 250 14.85 6.95 0.40
CA GLY A 250 15.41 5.60 0.21
C GLY A 250 16.83 5.44 0.76
N PRO A 251 17.35 4.19 0.79
CA PRO A 251 16.74 2.95 0.30
C PRO A 251 15.56 2.48 1.18
N LEU A 252 14.51 1.94 0.55
CA LEU A 252 13.26 1.55 1.20
C LEU A 252 12.63 0.35 0.48
N TRP A 253 12.19 -0.64 1.26
CA TRP A 253 11.30 -1.68 0.76
C TRP A 253 9.84 -1.26 0.93
N ASN A 254 9.01 -1.50 -0.07
CA ASN A 254 7.57 -1.27 -0.02
C ASN A 254 6.83 -2.59 0.11
N LEU A 255 6.11 -2.79 1.21
CA LEU A 255 5.28 -3.96 1.49
C LEU A 255 3.85 -3.67 1.00
N GLY A 256 3.58 -4.09 -0.24
CA GLY A 256 2.28 -3.95 -0.91
C GLY A 256 1.36 -5.15 -0.76
N ASP A 257 0.44 -5.31 -1.71
CA ASP A 257 -0.62 -6.33 -1.72
C ASP A 257 -0.16 -7.76 -1.38
N PRO A 258 0.99 -8.29 -1.88
CA PRO A 258 1.42 -9.64 -1.52
C PRO A 258 1.60 -9.85 -0.01
N PHE A 259 2.06 -8.81 0.69
CA PHE A 259 2.24 -8.80 2.15
C PHE A 259 0.91 -8.52 2.86
N LEU A 260 0.18 -7.50 2.42
CA LEU A 260 -1.10 -7.08 3.01
C LEU A 260 -2.22 -8.12 2.84
N GLY A 261 -2.15 -8.97 1.81
CA GLY A 261 -3.06 -10.10 1.65
C GLY A 261 -2.73 -11.29 2.55
N ARG A 262 -1.50 -11.38 3.07
CA ARG A 262 -1.11 -12.41 4.05
C ARG A 262 -1.36 -11.95 5.49
N TYR A 263 -1.16 -10.66 5.75
CA TYR A 263 -1.23 -10.08 7.07
C TYR A 263 -2.34 -9.04 7.20
N PHE A 264 -3.29 -9.31 8.08
CA PHE A 264 -4.19 -8.29 8.58
C PHE A 264 -3.37 -7.20 9.27
N THR A 265 -3.63 -5.96 8.90
CA THR A 265 -2.76 -4.85 9.26
C THR A 265 -3.52 -3.75 9.99
N VAL A 266 -3.02 -3.34 11.15
CA VAL A 266 -3.55 -2.25 11.97
C VAL A 266 -2.62 -1.05 11.91
N PHE A 267 -3.13 0.10 11.54
CA PHE A 267 -2.41 1.36 11.51
C PHE A 267 -2.85 2.23 12.70
N ASP A 268 -1.97 2.34 13.70
CA ASP A 268 -2.27 2.98 14.99
C ASP A 268 -1.61 4.36 15.06
N ARG A 269 -2.41 5.41 14.81
CA ARG A 269 -1.96 6.81 14.89
C ARG A 269 -1.83 7.30 16.33
N GLU A 270 -2.50 6.66 17.28
CA GLU A 270 -2.43 7.04 18.70
C GLU A 270 -1.05 6.76 19.28
N LYS A 271 -0.49 5.59 18.92
CA LYS A 271 0.78 5.08 19.46
C LYS A 271 1.91 5.05 18.44
N ASP A 272 1.67 5.56 17.24
CA ASP A 272 2.62 5.58 16.13
C ASP A 272 3.26 4.20 15.88
N ARG A 273 2.42 3.22 15.55
CA ARG A 273 2.84 1.83 15.34
C ARG A 273 1.96 1.13 14.31
N VAL A 274 2.47 0.04 13.75
CA VAL A 274 1.74 -0.83 12.83
C VAL A 274 1.64 -2.22 13.45
N GLY A 275 0.45 -2.79 13.45
CA GLY A 275 0.15 -4.13 13.97
C GLY A 275 -0.04 -5.13 12.83
N PHE A 276 0.44 -6.36 13.02
CA PHE A 276 0.29 -7.45 12.05
C PHE A 276 -0.22 -8.71 12.74
N ALA A 277 -1.14 -9.41 12.10
CA ALA A 277 -1.57 -10.76 12.45
C ALA A 277 -1.89 -11.55 11.18
N ASP A 278 -1.87 -12.89 11.26
CA ASP A 278 -2.21 -13.74 10.11
C ASP A 278 -3.66 -13.48 9.69
N ALA A 279 -3.85 -13.05 8.44
CA ALA A 279 -5.17 -12.82 7.87
C ALA A 279 -5.92 -14.15 7.68
N HIS A 280 -7.26 -14.08 7.77
CA HIS A 280 -8.16 -15.19 7.45
C HIS A 280 -8.35 -15.42 5.95
#